data_AF-K8GHU8-F1
#
_entry.id   AF-K8GHU8-F1
#
_cell.length_a   1.000
_cell.length_b   1.000
_cell.length_c   1.000
_cell.angle_alpha   90.00
_cell.angle_beta   90.00
_cell.angle_gamma   90.00
#
_symmetry.space_group_name_H-M   'P 1'
#
loop_
_entity.id
_entity.type
_entity.pdbx_description
1 polymer ?
#
loop_
_entity_poly.entity_id
_entity_poly.type
_entity_poly.pdbx_seq_one_letter_code
_entity_poly.pdbx_strand_id
1 'polypeptide(L)'
;MLPTDLLIHRFNGEEIVPKQLALSSENLAIATGLIEIFQSAKGETRGSLNRQLQELEGEETDYRVKRGLAHLLSGDAFSTFETISPLDPGTLRQRVFAIAAQTPASLKATQTTLQQMSTILTQELAREVLPDQIRAGLYADLSENQILTAFEPPTPEALLHRYNLSQVQGVFYRASHVTINAHRNDPGEYKLLFRYLKLFGLMTYIEGDADYGFTLTIDGPTSLFKPNTHYGLKLAMLLPALLHVTRWNLTATLQQKDAYSGKARIGRFAIASDCGLVTHYPAGKTYDSMLEAGFVERWAKTKTEWRLEREVDLIPIPGSVMIPDFRLVHPDGRTFLLEIVGYWRPDYLKKKFSQVRQANRDDIILAISERLNLEKAGVDFSHTPARLVWFKDQISPKAVLDVLNN
;
A
#
# COMPACT_ATOMS: atom_id res chain seq x y z
N MET A 1 8.06 1.26 3.31
CA MET A 1 7.64 1.51 4.72
C MET A 1 8.44 0.58 5.61
N LEU A 2 8.64 0.90 6.87
CA LEU A 2 9.42 0.07 7.78
C LEU A 2 8.58 -1.06 8.41
N PRO A 3 9.17 -2.24 8.64
CA PRO A 3 8.55 -3.31 9.41
C PRO A 3 8.61 -3.02 10.91
N THR A 4 7.78 -3.71 11.70
CA THR A 4 7.52 -3.37 13.11
C THR A 4 8.78 -3.42 14.00
N ASP A 5 9.71 -4.32 13.70
CA ASP A 5 10.99 -4.52 14.39
C ASP A 5 11.98 -3.36 14.16
N LEU A 6 11.88 -2.67 13.02
CA LEU A 6 12.69 -1.49 12.68
C LEU A 6 12.05 -0.16 13.09
N LEU A 7 10.85 -0.20 13.69
CA LEU A 7 10.23 0.99 14.26
C LEU A 7 10.87 1.38 15.57
N ILE A 8 11.25 2.65 15.68
CA ILE A 8 11.88 3.23 16.85
C ILE A 8 10.96 4.33 17.36
N HIS A 9 10.56 4.23 18.62
CA HIS A 9 9.74 5.22 19.29
C HIS A 9 10.10 5.30 20.76
N ARG A 10 9.82 6.45 21.36
CA ARG A 10 9.84 6.66 22.82
C ARG A 10 8.43 6.91 23.31
N PHE A 11 8.22 6.73 24.61
CA PHE A 11 6.98 7.08 25.28
C PHE A 11 7.13 8.40 26.03
N ASN A 12 6.12 9.26 25.93
CA ASN A 12 5.92 10.41 26.79
C ASN A 12 4.56 10.27 27.47
N GLY A 13 4.53 9.66 28.65
CA GLY A 13 3.27 9.26 29.30
C GLY A 13 2.53 8.16 28.51
N GLU A 14 1.38 8.52 27.92
CA GLU A 14 0.61 7.65 27.01
C GLU A 14 0.91 7.91 25.54
N GLU A 15 1.67 8.97 25.23
CA GLU A 15 1.96 9.38 23.86
C GLU A 15 3.18 8.65 23.30
N ILE A 16 3.06 8.17 22.07
CA ILE A 16 4.18 7.61 21.30
C ILE A 16 4.82 8.73 20.50
N VAL A 17 6.14 8.86 20.62
CA VAL A 17 6.92 9.78 19.79
C VAL A 17 7.86 8.94 18.91
N PRO A 18 7.56 8.79 17.62
CA PRO A 18 8.45 8.11 16.66
C PRO A 18 9.81 8.82 16.57
N LYS A 19 10.87 8.05 16.31
CA LYS A 19 12.20 8.62 16.04
C LYS A 19 12.14 9.42 14.74
N GLN A 20 12.66 10.64 14.80
CA GLN A 20 12.93 11.46 13.63
C GLN A 20 14.42 11.79 13.61
N LEU A 21 15.04 11.64 12.44
CA LEU A 21 16.42 11.98 12.16
C LEU A 21 16.48 13.41 11.61
N ALA A 22 17.35 14.23 12.19
CA ALA A 22 17.70 15.53 11.63
C ALA A 22 18.63 15.37 10.42
N LEU A 23 18.65 16.37 9.54
CA LEU A 23 19.62 16.47 8.43
C LEU A 23 21.00 16.94 8.94
N SER A 24 21.52 16.27 9.98
CA SER A 24 22.88 16.51 10.49
C SER A 24 23.91 15.85 9.57
N SER A 25 25.14 16.37 9.59
CA SER A 25 26.27 15.80 8.84
C SER A 25 26.49 14.32 9.13
N GLU A 26 26.30 13.90 10.39
CA GLU A 26 26.40 12.50 10.82
C GLU A 26 25.35 11.60 10.17
N ASN A 27 24.06 11.97 10.23
CA ASN A 27 23.00 11.18 9.61
C ASN A 27 23.11 11.15 8.07
N LEU A 28 23.53 12.27 7.48
CA LEU A 28 23.78 12.36 6.04
C LEU A 28 24.96 11.48 5.62
N ALA A 29 26.03 11.40 6.42
CA ALA A 29 27.14 10.50 6.16
C ALA A 29 26.72 9.03 6.21
N ILE A 30 25.90 8.63 7.19
CA ILE A 30 25.34 7.26 7.26
C ILE A 30 24.50 6.95 6.02
N ALA A 31 23.60 7.86 5.64
CA ALA A 31 22.77 7.69 4.44
C ALA A 31 23.61 7.60 3.17
N THR A 32 24.65 8.43 3.04
CA THR A 32 25.57 8.44 1.90
C THR A 32 26.32 7.11 1.78
N GLY A 33 26.94 6.63 2.87
CA GLY A 33 27.67 5.36 2.85
C GLY A 33 26.79 4.16 2.50
N LEU A 34 25.53 4.16 2.96
CA LEU A 34 24.56 3.12 2.56
C LEU A 34 24.21 3.20 1.08
N ILE A 35 23.99 4.40 0.53
CA ILE A 35 23.72 4.58 -0.91
C ILE A 35 24.91 4.08 -1.74
N GLU A 36 26.14 4.39 -1.34
CA GLU A 36 27.37 3.95 -2.02
C GLU A 36 27.50 2.43 -2.06
N ILE A 37 27.19 1.73 -0.95
CA ILE A 37 27.19 0.26 -0.89
C ILE A 37 26.20 -0.34 -1.90
N PHE A 38 24.98 0.22 -1.98
CA PHE A 38 24.00 -0.26 -2.96
C PHE A 38 24.42 0.03 -4.41
N GLN A 39 25.08 1.16 -4.66
CA GLN A 39 25.64 1.47 -5.98
C GLN A 39 26.73 0.48 -6.38
N SER A 40 27.64 0.13 -5.47
CA SER A 40 28.71 -0.83 -5.74
C SER A 40 28.20 -2.27 -5.86
N ALA A 41 27.14 -2.63 -5.13
CA ALA A 41 26.57 -3.98 -5.15
C ALA A 41 25.69 -4.28 -6.37
N LYS A 42 25.56 -3.36 -7.35
CA LYS A 42 24.81 -3.61 -8.58
C LYS A 42 25.42 -4.79 -9.34
N GLY A 43 24.60 -5.80 -9.66
CA GLY A 43 25.02 -7.06 -10.28
C GLY A 43 25.44 -8.13 -9.27
N GLU A 44 25.53 -7.82 -7.98
CA GLU A 44 25.76 -8.81 -6.93
C GLU A 44 24.46 -9.46 -6.42
N THR A 45 24.60 -10.55 -5.68
CA THR A 45 23.48 -11.21 -4.99
C THR A 45 23.02 -10.39 -3.80
N ARG A 46 21.73 -10.46 -3.46
CA ARG A 46 21.17 -9.86 -2.25
C ARG A 46 21.89 -10.36 -0.99
N GLY A 47 22.32 -11.62 -0.95
CA GLY A 47 23.10 -12.18 0.14
C GLY A 47 24.48 -11.54 0.30
N SER A 48 25.16 -11.22 -0.81
CA SER A 48 26.42 -10.47 -0.77
C SER A 48 26.22 -9.07 -0.22
N LEU A 49 25.21 -8.34 -0.73
CA LEU A 49 24.83 -7.02 -0.24
C LEU A 49 24.49 -7.05 1.26
N ASN A 50 23.67 -8.01 1.69
CA ASN A 50 23.30 -8.16 3.12
C ASN A 50 24.52 -8.38 4.01
N ARG A 51 25.55 -9.10 3.52
CA ARG A 51 26.81 -9.28 4.25
C ARG A 51 27.59 -7.97 4.38
N GLN A 52 27.73 -7.21 3.29
CA GLN A 52 28.36 -5.89 3.31
C GLN A 52 27.65 -4.93 4.28
N LEU A 53 26.32 -4.96 4.30
CA LEU A 53 25.50 -4.16 5.22
C LEU A 53 25.70 -4.59 6.68
N GLN A 54 25.79 -5.91 6.94
CA GLN A 54 26.04 -6.44 8.27
C GLN A 54 27.44 -6.06 8.79
N GLU A 55 28.44 -6.02 7.91
CA GLU A 55 29.79 -5.56 8.26
C GLU A 55 29.81 -4.07 8.62
N LEU A 56 29.02 -3.24 7.93
CA LEU A 56 28.88 -1.80 8.23
C LEU A 56 28.18 -1.53 9.58
N GLU A 57 27.28 -2.41 10.02
CA GLU A 57 26.61 -2.24 11.32
C GLU A 57 27.61 -2.21 12.48
N GLY A 58 28.63 -3.07 12.44
CA GLY A 58 29.70 -3.13 13.44
C GLY A 58 29.18 -3.25 14.89
N GLU A 59 29.90 -2.62 15.83
CA GLU A 59 29.50 -2.50 17.24
C GLU A 59 28.81 -1.15 17.56
N GLU A 60 28.44 -0.38 16.54
CA GLU A 60 27.88 0.95 16.73
C GLU A 60 26.43 0.92 17.26
N THR A 61 26.09 1.89 18.10
CA THR A 61 24.77 1.98 18.74
C THR A 61 23.62 2.26 17.76
N ASP A 62 23.92 2.78 16.56
CA ASP A 62 22.92 3.19 15.57
C ASP A 62 22.52 2.07 14.58
N TYR A 63 22.86 0.81 14.87
CA TYR A 63 22.58 -0.33 13.99
C TYR A 63 21.10 -0.40 13.55
N ARG A 64 20.14 -0.07 14.42
CA ARG A 64 18.70 -0.07 14.06
C ARG A 64 18.35 1.00 13.02
N VAL A 65 19.02 2.15 13.06
CA VAL A 65 18.84 3.22 12.07
C VAL A 65 19.41 2.78 10.74
N LYS A 66 20.66 2.27 10.73
CA LYS A 66 21.31 1.71 9.53
C LYS A 66 20.45 0.64 8.87
N ARG A 67 19.95 -0.33 9.64
CA ARG A 67 19.01 -1.36 9.16
C ARG A 67 17.75 -0.79 8.55
N GLY A 68 17.14 0.21 9.18
CA GLY A 68 15.95 0.85 8.66
C GLY A 68 16.20 1.57 7.34
N LEU A 69 17.30 2.31 7.23
CA LEU A 69 17.68 2.99 5.98
C LEU A 69 17.99 1.97 4.86
N ALA A 70 18.78 0.94 5.16
CA ALA A 70 19.09 -0.14 4.23
C ALA A 70 17.82 -0.90 3.78
N HIS A 71 16.89 -1.16 4.70
CA HIS A 71 15.60 -1.76 4.37
C HIS A 71 14.81 -0.91 3.37
N LEU A 72 14.83 0.42 3.52
CA LEU A 72 14.16 1.31 2.58
C LEU A 72 14.83 1.28 1.21
N LEU A 73 16.16 1.30 1.15
CA LEU A 73 16.93 1.17 -0.10
C LEU A 73 16.69 -0.17 -0.81
N SER A 74 16.54 -1.27 -0.07
CA SER A 74 16.19 -2.59 -0.61
C SER A 74 14.76 -2.69 -1.15
N GLY A 75 13.89 -1.74 -0.84
CA GLY A 75 12.51 -1.73 -1.33
C GLY A 75 12.40 -1.37 -2.81
N ASP A 76 11.30 -1.79 -3.43
CA ASP A 76 11.01 -1.61 -4.87
C ASP A 76 11.02 -0.16 -5.36
N ALA A 77 10.98 0.81 -4.43
CA ALA A 77 11.09 2.23 -4.77
C ALA A 77 12.50 2.64 -5.24
N PHE A 78 13.53 1.87 -4.88
CA PHE A 78 14.92 2.18 -5.23
C PHE A 78 15.66 0.99 -5.81
N SER A 79 15.34 -0.25 -5.43
CA SER A 79 16.05 -1.44 -5.89
C SER A 79 15.15 -2.39 -6.67
N THR A 80 15.68 -3.00 -7.72
CA THR A 80 15.05 -4.14 -8.42
C THR A 80 15.93 -5.36 -8.27
N PHE A 81 15.37 -6.42 -7.69
CA PHE A 81 16.04 -7.70 -7.51
C PHE A 81 15.38 -8.77 -8.36
N GLU A 82 16.16 -9.44 -9.20
CA GLU A 82 15.63 -10.41 -10.17
C GLU A 82 16.25 -11.80 -9.98
N THR A 83 15.44 -12.81 -10.24
CA THR A 83 15.89 -14.20 -10.35
C THR A 83 16.52 -14.41 -11.72
N ILE A 84 17.85 -14.43 -11.78
CA ILE A 84 18.59 -14.66 -13.03
C ILE A 84 18.95 -16.13 -13.15
N SER A 85 18.33 -16.82 -14.11
CA SER A 85 18.57 -18.24 -14.39
C SER A 85 18.31 -18.55 -15.87
N PRO A 86 19.01 -19.51 -16.49
CA PRO A 86 18.78 -19.87 -17.89
C PRO A 86 17.40 -20.49 -18.15
N LEU A 87 16.80 -21.11 -17.14
CA LEU A 87 15.43 -21.62 -17.11
C LEU A 87 14.78 -21.26 -15.77
N ASP A 88 13.47 -21.44 -15.65
CA ASP A 88 12.80 -21.48 -14.34
C ASP A 88 13.60 -22.40 -13.38
N PRO A 89 14.03 -21.93 -12.18
CA PRO A 89 14.89 -22.69 -11.28
C PRO A 89 14.37 -24.07 -10.89
N GLY A 90 13.04 -24.23 -10.75
CA GLY A 90 12.42 -25.52 -10.48
C GLY A 90 12.65 -26.51 -11.62
N THR A 91 12.41 -26.06 -12.85
CA THR A 91 12.65 -26.83 -14.08
C THR A 91 14.14 -27.15 -14.26
N LEU A 92 15.03 -26.17 -14.00
CA LEU A 92 16.47 -26.35 -14.10
C LEU A 92 16.98 -27.44 -13.15
N ARG A 93 16.55 -27.40 -11.88
CA ARG A 93 16.88 -28.42 -10.87
C ARG A 93 16.44 -29.80 -11.31
N GLN A 94 15.21 -29.95 -11.79
CA GLN A 94 14.71 -31.24 -12.26
C GLN A 94 15.60 -31.85 -13.35
N ARG A 95 15.99 -31.04 -14.35
CA ARG A 95 16.80 -31.52 -15.47
C ARG A 95 18.23 -31.83 -15.08
N VAL A 96 18.88 -30.94 -14.32
CA VAL A 96 20.25 -31.13 -13.84
C VAL A 96 20.34 -32.39 -12.96
N PHE A 97 19.39 -32.57 -12.04
CA PHE A 97 19.40 -33.73 -11.14
C PHE A 97 19.05 -35.04 -11.84
N ALA A 98 18.21 -35.02 -12.88
CA ALA A 98 17.95 -36.20 -13.71
C ALA A 98 19.20 -36.69 -14.46
N ILE A 99 20.05 -35.76 -14.93
CA ILE A 99 21.35 -36.12 -15.53
C ILE A 99 22.31 -36.60 -14.44
N ALA A 100 22.42 -35.86 -13.32
CA ALA A 100 23.32 -36.20 -12.23
C ALA A 100 23.07 -37.61 -11.66
N ALA A 101 21.81 -38.03 -11.57
CA ALA A 101 21.40 -39.34 -11.05
C ALA A 101 21.92 -40.55 -11.85
N GLN A 102 22.40 -40.35 -13.08
CA GLN A 102 22.91 -41.42 -13.94
C GLN A 102 24.33 -41.86 -13.57
N THR A 103 25.02 -41.10 -12.71
CA THR A 103 26.42 -41.37 -12.35
C THR A 103 26.64 -41.25 -10.84
N PRO A 104 27.59 -42.01 -10.26
CA PRO A 104 27.98 -41.83 -8.86
C PRO A 104 28.48 -40.41 -8.58
N ALA A 105 28.09 -39.86 -7.42
CA ALA A 105 28.44 -38.51 -7.03
C ALA A 105 29.96 -38.32 -6.91
N SER A 106 30.51 -37.36 -7.65
CA SER A 106 31.90 -36.91 -7.55
C SER A 106 32.05 -35.49 -8.09
N LEU A 107 33.16 -34.81 -7.73
CA LEU A 107 33.47 -33.48 -8.27
C LEU A 107 33.57 -33.49 -9.80
N LYS A 108 34.21 -34.54 -10.35
CA LYS A 108 34.33 -34.73 -11.79
C LYS A 108 32.97 -34.94 -12.45
N ALA A 109 32.11 -35.80 -11.87
CA ALA A 109 30.75 -36.01 -12.38
C ALA A 109 29.93 -34.72 -12.35
N THR A 110 30.07 -33.89 -11.32
CA THR A 110 29.38 -32.60 -11.22
C THR A 110 29.77 -31.66 -12.37
N GLN A 111 31.06 -31.55 -12.68
CA GLN A 111 31.54 -30.74 -13.80
C GLN A 111 31.00 -31.26 -15.14
N THR A 112 31.05 -32.57 -15.38
CA THR A 112 30.50 -33.20 -16.59
C THR A 112 29.00 -32.93 -16.73
N THR A 113 28.22 -33.09 -15.66
CA THR A 113 26.77 -32.83 -15.67
C THR A 113 26.46 -31.38 -16.04
N LEU A 114 27.17 -30.41 -15.46
CA LEU A 114 26.97 -28.99 -15.77
C LEU A 114 27.36 -28.65 -17.22
N GLN A 115 28.45 -29.23 -17.74
CA GLN A 115 28.86 -29.06 -19.14
C GLN A 115 27.85 -29.67 -20.11
N GLN A 116 27.36 -30.88 -19.80
CA GLN A 116 26.33 -31.54 -20.59
C GLN A 116 25.05 -30.69 -20.62
N MET A 117 24.59 -30.22 -19.46
CA MET A 117 23.41 -29.36 -19.39
C MET A 117 23.63 -28.02 -20.11
N SER A 118 24.83 -27.43 -20.01
CA SER A 118 25.20 -26.21 -20.74
C SER A 118 25.08 -26.39 -22.25
N THR A 119 25.56 -27.53 -22.77
CA THR A 119 25.45 -27.86 -24.20
C THR A 119 24.00 -28.00 -24.64
N ILE A 120 23.21 -28.75 -23.86
CA ILE A 120 21.78 -28.97 -24.14
C ILE A 120 21.00 -27.65 -24.14
N LEU A 121 21.14 -26.83 -23.09
CA LEU A 121 20.42 -25.55 -23.00
C LEU A 121 20.87 -24.56 -24.05
N THR A 122 22.16 -24.58 -24.43
CA THR A 122 22.67 -23.70 -25.49
C THR A 122 21.98 -23.98 -26.82
N GLN A 123 21.79 -25.26 -27.15
CA GLN A 123 21.10 -25.69 -28.37
C GLN A 123 19.59 -25.38 -28.29
N GLU A 124 18.92 -25.73 -27.19
CA GLU A 124 17.47 -25.55 -27.05
C GLU A 124 17.04 -24.09 -27.02
N LEU A 125 17.81 -23.23 -26.36
CA LEU A 125 17.49 -21.81 -26.21
C LEU A 125 18.07 -20.95 -27.33
N ALA A 126 18.81 -21.54 -28.28
CA ALA A 126 19.51 -20.85 -29.36
C ALA A 126 20.37 -19.66 -28.88
N ARG A 127 20.98 -19.78 -27.70
CA ARG A 127 21.87 -18.78 -27.08
C ARG A 127 22.90 -19.48 -26.20
N GLU A 128 24.09 -18.91 -26.05
CA GLU A 128 25.12 -19.49 -25.18
C GLU A 128 24.65 -19.54 -23.71
N VAL A 129 24.79 -20.71 -23.09
CA VAL A 129 24.54 -20.94 -21.66
C VAL A 129 25.78 -21.57 -21.04
N LEU A 130 26.40 -20.89 -20.09
CA LEU A 130 27.63 -21.36 -19.44
C LEU A 130 27.33 -22.30 -18.25
N PRO A 131 28.24 -23.25 -17.94
CA PRO A 131 28.09 -24.13 -16.77
C PRO A 131 27.90 -23.38 -15.44
N ASP A 132 28.56 -22.22 -15.27
CA ASP A 132 28.42 -21.41 -14.06
C ASP A 132 27.06 -20.72 -13.96
N GLN A 133 26.44 -20.35 -15.08
CA GLN A 133 25.08 -19.84 -15.11
C GLN A 133 24.06 -20.91 -14.69
N ILE A 134 24.33 -22.18 -15.04
CA ILE A 134 23.51 -23.30 -14.57
C ILE A 134 23.68 -23.48 -13.07
N ARG A 135 24.92 -23.50 -12.59
CA ARG A 135 25.25 -23.64 -11.16
C ARG A 135 24.56 -22.56 -10.33
N ALA A 136 24.66 -21.30 -10.73
CA ALA A 136 23.99 -20.18 -10.07
C ALA A 136 22.46 -20.27 -10.19
N GLY A 137 21.96 -20.65 -11.37
CA GLY A 137 20.53 -20.75 -11.66
C GLY A 137 19.77 -21.78 -10.84
N LEU A 138 20.43 -22.85 -10.34
CA LEU A 138 19.79 -23.93 -9.57
C LEU A 138 18.97 -23.41 -8.37
N TYR A 139 19.45 -22.36 -7.71
CA TYR A 139 18.85 -21.79 -6.51
C TYR A 139 18.66 -20.27 -6.62
N ALA A 140 18.59 -19.73 -7.84
CA ALA A 140 18.38 -18.29 -8.07
C ALA A 140 16.99 -17.80 -7.62
N ASP A 141 16.06 -18.72 -7.35
CA ASP A 141 14.74 -18.48 -6.74
C ASP A 141 14.81 -18.15 -5.23
N LEU A 142 15.91 -18.48 -4.55
CA LEU A 142 16.12 -18.09 -3.15
C LEU A 142 16.37 -16.59 -3.04
N SER A 143 15.73 -15.94 -2.07
CA SER A 143 15.80 -14.47 -1.91
C SER A 143 17.22 -13.91 -1.78
N GLU A 144 18.15 -14.66 -1.17
CA GLU A 144 19.56 -14.28 -1.02
C GLU A 144 20.34 -14.38 -2.34
N ASN A 145 19.89 -15.18 -3.29
CA ASN A 145 20.57 -15.39 -4.58
C ASN A 145 20.03 -14.48 -5.69
N GLN A 146 18.93 -13.74 -5.44
CA GLN A 146 18.44 -12.74 -6.37
C GLN A 146 19.49 -11.66 -6.59
N ILE A 147 19.61 -11.20 -7.84
CA ILE A 147 20.62 -10.23 -8.24
C ILE A 147 20.03 -8.83 -8.21
N LEU A 148 20.76 -7.86 -7.65
CA LEU A 148 20.41 -6.44 -7.74
C LEU A 148 20.66 -5.94 -9.17
N THR A 149 19.63 -5.89 -10.02
CA THR A 149 19.77 -5.55 -11.44
C THR A 149 19.62 -4.05 -11.70
N ALA A 150 18.80 -3.36 -10.91
CA ALA A 150 18.65 -1.91 -10.96
C ALA A 150 18.68 -1.29 -9.56
N PHE A 151 19.31 -0.12 -9.47
CA PHE A 151 19.30 0.73 -8.29
C PHE A 151 19.15 2.18 -8.72
N GLU A 152 18.10 2.85 -8.24
CA GLU A 152 17.80 4.27 -8.43
C GLU A 152 18.17 5.01 -7.14
N PRO A 153 19.39 5.56 -7.04
CA PRO A 153 19.89 6.13 -5.78
C PRO A 153 19.11 7.40 -5.41
N PRO A 154 18.49 7.47 -4.22
CA PRO A 154 17.97 8.73 -3.71
C PRO A 154 19.10 9.65 -3.25
N THR A 155 18.84 10.95 -3.13
CA THR A 155 19.71 11.85 -2.35
C THR A 155 19.69 11.44 -0.87
N PRO A 156 20.78 11.59 -0.11
CA PRO A 156 20.80 11.30 1.34
C PRO A 156 19.67 11.96 2.12
N GLU A 157 19.33 13.22 1.81
CA GLU A 157 18.25 13.98 2.43
C GLU A 157 16.89 13.32 2.18
N ALA A 158 16.59 12.97 0.93
CA ALA A 158 15.37 12.26 0.57
C ALA A 158 15.25 10.91 1.29
N LEU A 159 16.35 10.17 1.47
CA LEU A 159 16.35 8.92 2.22
C LEU A 159 16.02 9.14 3.71
N LEU A 160 16.59 10.17 4.34
CA LEU A 160 16.27 10.53 5.73
C LEU A 160 14.80 10.97 5.88
N HIS A 161 14.29 11.78 4.95
CA HIS A 161 12.87 12.13 4.92
C HIS A 161 11.97 10.90 4.77
N ARG A 162 12.34 9.97 3.88
CA ARG A 162 11.65 8.69 3.66
C ARG A 162 11.66 7.83 4.93
N TYR A 163 12.76 7.84 5.68
CA TYR A 163 12.88 7.15 6.97
C TYR A 163 11.96 7.75 8.02
N ASN A 164 11.99 9.07 8.23
CA ASN A 164 11.14 9.77 9.20
C ASN A 164 9.66 9.53 8.92
N LEU A 165 9.27 9.64 7.65
CA LEU A 165 7.91 9.34 7.22
C LEU A 165 7.54 7.88 7.53
N SER A 166 8.43 6.93 7.24
CA SER A 166 8.20 5.50 7.48
C SER A 166 8.09 5.16 8.97
N GLN A 167 8.82 5.86 9.85
CA GLN A 167 8.70 5.71 11.30
C GLN A 167 7.31 6.10 11.79
N VAL A 168 6.77 7.22 11.29
CA VAL A 168 5.40 7.66 11.63
C VAL A 168 4.35 6.73 11.02
N GLN A 169 4.53 6.31 9.77
CA GLN A 169 3.65 5.36 9.10
C GLN A 169 3.47 4.06 9.91
N GLY A 170 4.56 3.56 10.52
CA GLY A 170 4.52 2.36 11.34
C GLY A 170 3.66 2.45 12.61
N VAL A 171 3.39 3.67 13.11
CA VAL A 171 2.48 3.87 14.26
C VAL A 171 1.07 3.37 13.94
N PHE A 172 0.61 3.56 12.70
CA PHE A 172 -0.74 3.21 12.27
C PHE A 172 -1.01 1.71 12.21
N TYR A 173 0.03 0.87 12.22
CA TYR A 173 -0.14 -0.59 12.28
C TYR A 173 -0.87 -1.03 13.55
N ARG A 174 -0.80 -0.21 14.62
CA ARG A 174 -1.42 -0.46 15.93
C ARG A 174 -2.59 0.46 16.21
N ALA A 175 -3.04 1.25 15.24
CA ALA A 175 -4.15 2.18 15.43
C ALA A 175 -5.49 1.42 15.53
N SER A 176 -6.34 1.87 16.45
CA SER A 176 -7.74 1.44 16.56
C SER A 176 -8.68 2.47 15.95
N HIS A 177 -8.37 3.75 16.13
CA HIS A 177 -9.09 4.88 15.56
C HIS A 177 -8.10 5.98 15.21
N VAL A 178 -8.33 6.65 14.09
CA VAL A 178 -7.59 7.85 13.67
C VAL A 178 -8.61 8.95 13.38
N THR A 179 -8.36 10.15 13.90
CA THR A 179 -9.15 11.33 13.62
C THR A 179 -8.25 12.36 12.96
N ILE A 180 -8.65 12.87 11.79
CA ILE A 180 -7.98 13.94 11.07
C ILE A 180 -8.93 15.14 11.07
N ASN A 181 -8.51 16.25 11.67
CA ASN A 181 -9.20 17.52 11.51
C ASN A 181 -8.47 18.30 10.42
N ALA A 182 -9.01 18.26 9.20
CA ALA A 182 -8.55 19.05 8.08
C ALA A 182 -9.29 20.39 8.11
N HIS A 183 -8.69 21.40 8.76
CA HIS A 183 -9.20 22.77 8.84
C HIS A 183 -9.45 23.37 7.46
N ARG A 184 -9.95 24.61 7.36
CA ARG A 184 -10.16 25.29 6.07
C ARG A 184 -8.89 25.27 5.18
N ASN A 185 -8.98 24.60 4.04
CA ASN A 185 -7.96 24.42 3.00
C ASN A 185 -8.56 24.70 1.61
N ASP A 186 -7.71 24.70 0.57
CA ASP A 186 -8.17 24.82 -0.81
C ASP A 186 -9.00 23.60 -1.25
N PRO A 187 -10.07 23.77 -2.05
CA PRO A 187 -10.91 22.65 -2.49
C PRO A 187 -10.15 21.52 -3.20
N GLY A 188 -9.07 21.85 -3.92
CA GLY A 188 -8.20 20.87 -4.58
C GLY A 188 -7.48 19.94 -3.59
N GLU A 189 -7.09 20.44 -2.42
CA GLU A 189 -6.43 19.65 -1.37
C GLU A 189 -7.40 18.64 -0.75
N TYR A 190 -8.65 19.07 -0.48
CA TYR A 190 -9.69 18.15 0.00
C TYR A 190 -10.02 17.07 -1.03
N LYS A 191 -10.21 17.46 -2.30
CA LYS A 191 -10.42 16.51 -3.40
C LYS A 191 -9.29 15.48 -3.45
N LEU A 192 -8.04 15.92 -3.32
CA LEU A 192 -6.88 15.02 -3.30
C LEU A 192 -6.92 14.07 -2.10
N LEU A 193 -7.14 14.58 -0.89
CA LEU A 193 -7.23 13.79 0.34
C LEU A 193 -8.32 12.72 0.22
N PHE A 194 -9.53 13.11 -0.16
CA PHE A 194 -10.67 12.21 -0.30
C PHE A 194 -10.44 11.13 -1.35
N ARG A 195 -9.81 11.49 -2.48
CA ARG A 195 -9.41 10.53 -3.51
C ARG A 195 -8.46 9.47 -2.96
N TYR A 196 -7.49 9.84 -2.12
CA TYR A 196 -6.62 8.86 -1.46
C TYR A 196 -7.34 7.98 -0.43
N LEU A 197 -8.34 8.52 0.30
CA LEU A 197 -9.17 7.70 1.18
C LEU A 197 -9.90 6.60 0.41
N LYS A 198 -10.49 6.95 -0.74
CA LYS A 198 -11.18 6.01 -1.63
C LYS A 198 -10.20 5.02 -2.27
N LEU A 199 -9.08 5.50 -2.81
CA LEU A 199 -8.00 4.68 -3.37
C LEU A 199 -7.58 3.55 -2.42
N PHE A 200 -7.32 3.90 -1.16
CA PHE A 200 -6.90 2.94 -0.16
C PHE A 200 -8.06 2.12 0.42
N GLY A 201 -9.30 2.52 0.14
CA GLY A 201 -10.50 1.84 0.61
C GLY A 201 -10.63 1.93 2.13
N LEU A 202 -10.33 3.10 2.69
CA LEU A 202 -10.38 3.32 4.13
C LEU A 202 -11.83 3.48 4.60
N MET A 203 -12.13 2.93 5.78
CA MET A 203 -13.44 3.06 6.40
C MET A 203 -13.52 4.40 7.10
N THR A 204 -13.92 5.43 6.34
CA THR A 204 -13.95 6.81 6.80
C THR A 204 -15.36 7.33 6.98
N TYR A 205 -15.57 8.09 8.03
CA TYR A 205 -16.74 8.94 8.22
C TYR A 205 -16.28 10.40 8.21
N ILE A 206 -16.99 11.25 7.47
CA ILE A 206 -16.58 12.63 7.18
C ILE A 206 -17.70 13.57 7.62
N GLU A 207 -17.33 14.55 8.43
CA GLU A 207 -18.20 15.59 8.97
C GLU A 207 -17.64 16.98 8.61
N GLY A 208 -18.51 17.99 8.53
CA GLY A 208 -18.13 19.35 8.20
C GLY A 208 -18.41 19.74 6.75
N ASP A 209 -17.84 20.87 6.34
CA ASP A 209 -18.06 21.47 5.02
C ASP A 209 -16.81 22.25 4.57
N ALA A 210 -16.82 22.74 3.34
CA ALA A 210 -15.65 23.41 2.74
C ALA A 210 -15.32 24.77 3.40
N ASP A 211 -16.26 25.41 4.11
CA ASP A 211 -16.06 26.72 4.72
C ASP A 211 -15.34 26.61 6.06
N TYR A 212 -15.68 25.59 6.86
CA TYR A 212 -15.07 25.36 8.19
C TYR A 212 -13.97 24.29 8.18
N GLY A 213 -14.00 23.39 7.19
CA GLY A 213 -13.15 22.22 7.08
C GLY A 213 -13.86 20.93 7.46
N PHE A 214 -13.11 19.83 7.38
CA PHE A 214 -13.63 18.49 7.56
C PHE A 214 -12.98 17.76 8.73
N THR A 215 -13.81 17.03 9.47
CA THR A 215 -13.37 16.06 10.46
C THR A 215 -13.56 14.66 9.88
N LEU A 216 -12.46 13.93 9.76
CA LEU A 216 -12.44 12.57 9.23
C LEU A 216 -12.17 11.60 10.36
N THR A 217 -13.09 10.69 10.62
CA THR A 217 -12.91 9.59 11.56
C THR A 217 -12.69 8.31 10.78
N ILE A 218 -11.55 7.66 11.01
CA ILE A 218 -11.09 6.47 10.29
C ILE A 218 -10.92 5.33 11.29
N ASP A 219 -11.57 4.20 11.01
CA ASP A 219 -11.33 2.98 11.78
C ASP A 219 -9.92 2.46 11.48
N GLY A 220 -9.19 2.03 12.52
CA GLY A 220 -7.84 1.47 12.40
C GLY A 220 -7.80 -0.06 12.31
N PRO A 221 -6.65 -0.67 11.98
CA PRO A 221 -6.53 -2.13 11.80
C PRO A 221 -6.85 -2.95 13.06
N THR A 222 -6.71 -2.38 14.25
CA THR A 222 -6.95 -3.08 15.52
C THR A 222 -8.40 -3.00 16.00
N SER A 223 -9.26 -2.20 15.36
CA SER A 223 -10.71 -2.21 15.63
C SER A 223 -11.46 -3.33 14.88
N LEU A 224 -10.77 -4.00 13.96
CA LEU A 224 -11.28 -5.16 13.24
C LEU A 224 -11.29 -6.40 14.15
N PHE A 225 -12.34 -7.22 14.10
CA PHE A 225 -12.48 -8.47 14.89
C PHE A 225 -11.27 -9.41 14.80
N LYS A 226 -10.48 -9.27 13.73
CA LYS A 226 -9.11 -9.79 13.62
C LYS A 226 -8.22 -8.66 13.10
N PRO A 227 -7.06 -8.39 13.74
CA PRO A 227 -6.10 -7.42 13.22
C PRO A 227 -5.74 -7.75 11.76
N ASN A 228 -6.05 -6.84 10.85
CA ASN A 228 -5.73 -6.99 9.43
C ASN A 228 -4.52 -6.11 9.10
N THR A 229 -3.36 -6.74 8.97
CA THR A 229 -2.08 -6.06 8.65
C THR A 229 -2.17 -5.32 7.31
N HIS A 230 -2.90 -5.85 6.33
CA HIS A 230 -3.08 -5.22 5.03
C HIS A 230 -3.86 -3.90 5.12
N TYR A 231 -4.88 -3.82 5.98
CA TYR A 231 -5.61 -2.57 6.19
C TYR A 231 -4.75 -1.53 6.94
N GLY A 232 -3.93 -1.97 7.90
CA GLY A 232 -2.98 -1.10 8.60
C GLY A 232 -1.96 -0.46 7.66
N LEU A 233 -1.45 -1.22 6.68
CA LEU A 233 -0.58 -0.69 5.63
C LEU A 233 -1.28 0.36 4.77
N LYS A 234 -2.53 0.11 4.35
CA LYS A 234 -3.34 1.07 3.60
C LYS A 234 -3.59 2.37 4.35
N LEU A 235 -3.87 2.29 5.65
CA LEU A 235 -4.00 3.47 6.50
C LEU A 235 -2.69 4.24 6.60
N ALA A 236 -1.56 3.54 6.74
CA ALA A 236 -0.24 4.16 6.75
C ALA A 236 0.11 4.85 5.42
N MET A 237 -0.37 4.32 4.30
CA MET A 237 -0.21 4.94 2.97
C MET A 237 -1.02 6.24 2.79
N LEU A 238 -1.96 6.56 3.69
CA LEU A 238 -2.66 7.85 3.68
C LEU A 238 -1.78 9.02 4.13
N LEU A 239 -0.84 8.80 5.06
CA LEU A 239 -0.04 9.89 5.63
C LEU A 239 0.70 10.73 4.56
N PRO A 240 1.40 10.14 3.58
CA PRO A 240 2.02 10.91 2.50
C PRO A 240 1.03 11.77 1.70
N ALA A 241 -0.21 11.30 1.53
CA ALA A 241 -1.25 12.08 0.88
C ALA A 241 -1.75 13.23 1.75
N LEU A 242 -1.91 13.00 3.06
CA LEU A 242 -2.29 14.04 4.02
C LEU A 242 -1.27 15.19 4.07
N LEU A 243 0.01 14.90 3.83
CA LEU A 243 1.06 15.92 3.75
C LEU A 243 0.94 16.88 2.55
N HIS A 244 0.05 16.61 1.58
CA HIS A 244 -0.31 17.60 0.55
C HIS A 244 -1.37 18.61 1.02
N VAL A 245 -1.98 18.40 2.19
CA VAL A 245 -2.95 19.31 2.78
C VAL A 245 -2.22 20.25 3.73
N THR A 246 -2.51 21.55 3.65
CA THR A 246 -1.71 22.57 4.34
C THR A 246 -2.04 22.74 5.81
N ARG A 247 -3.31 22.60 6.20
CA ARG A 247 -3.78 22.82 7.58
C ARG A 247 -4.55 21.63 8.10
N TRP A 248 -3.90 20.84 8.95
CA TRP A 248 -4.53 19.68 9.57
C TRP A 248 -3.88 19.33 10.91
N ASN A 249 -4.63 18.62 11.74
CA ASN A 249 -4.07 17.83 12.83
C ASN A 249 -4.64 16.40 12.77
N LEU A 250 -3.83 15.44 13.20
CA LEU A 250 -4.15 14.03 13.25
C LEU A 250 -3.92 13.54 14.66
N THR A 251 -4.89 12.79 15.17
CA THR A 251 -4.75 12.03 16.42
C THR A 251 -5.07 10.56 16.17
N ALA A 252 -4.38 9.67 16.86
CA ALA A 252 -4.59 8.23 16.76
C ALA A 252 -4.65 7.59 18.15
N THR A 253 -5.63 6.72 18.36
CA THR A 253 -5.71 5.85 19.54
C THR A 253 -5.14 4.49 19.20
N LEU A 254 -4.17 4.04 19.98
CA LEU A 254 -3.34 2.87 19.68
C LEU A 254 -3.62 1.75 20.66
N GLN A 255 -3.71 0.51 20.16
CA GLN A 255 -3.81 -0.69 20.98
C GLN A 255 -2.42 -1.34 21.06
N GLN A 256 -1.86 -1.33 22.26
CA GLN A 256 -0.54 -1.89 22.51
C GLN A 256 -0.63 -3.02 23.53
N LYS A 257 0.30 -3.97 23.43
CA LYS A 257 0.53 -4.92 24.50
C LYS A 257 1.72 -4.42 25.30
N ASP A 258 1.54 -4.33 26.60
CA ASP A 258 2.62 -4.08 27.53
C ASP A 258 3.63 -5.24 27.45
N ALA A 259 4.90 -4.93 27.20
CA ALA A 259 5.92 -5.94 26.95
C ALA A 259 6.23 -6.81 28.18
N TYR A 260 5.98 -6.29 29.38
CA TYR A 260 6.32 -6.97 30.63
C TYR A 260 5.12 -7.77 31.17
N SER A 261 3.94 -7.17 31.20
CA SER A 261 2.72 -7.76 31.75
C SER A 261 1.82 -8.44 30.71
N GLY A 262 2.06 -8.22 29.42
CA GLY A 262 1.23 -8.73 28.32
C GLY A 262 -0.17 -8.10 28.23
N LYS A 263 -0.52 -7.18 29.14
CA LYS A 263 -1.83 -6.54 29.20
C LYS A 263 -2.00 -5.52 28.09
N ALA A 264 -3.25 -5.34 27.63
CA ALA A 264 -3.56 -4.29 26.67
C ALA A 264 -3.44 -2.91 27.34
N ARG A 265 -2.71 -2.00 26.70
CA ARG A 265 -2.59 -0.59 27.09
C ARG A 265 -3.01 0.27 25.91
N ILE A 266 -3.74 1.34 26.22
CA ILE A 266 -4.13 2.35 25.25
C ILE A 266 -2.97 3.35 25.16
N GLY A 267 -2.43 3.52 23.95
CA GLY A 267 -1.48 4.58 23.63
C GLY A 267 -2.16 5.67 22.80
N ARG A 268 -1.52 6.83 22.71
CA ARG A 268 -1.96 7.94 21.87
C ARG A 268 -0.82 8.38 20.95
N PHE A 269 -1.19 8.98 19.83
CA PHE A 269 -0.25 9.64 18.93
C PHE A 269 -0.92 10.88 18.35
N ALA A 270 -0.21 12.00 18.32
CA ALA A 270 -0.68 13.23 17.71
C ALA A 270 0.40 13.82 16.82
N ILE A 271 -0.03 14.40 15.69
CA ILE A 271 0.85 15.09 14.75
C ILE A 271 0.04 16.16 14.02
N ALA A 272 0.67 17.27 13.66
CA ALA A 272 0.04 18.37 12.92
C ALA A 272 0.83 18.70 11.65
N SER A 273 0.30 19.62 10.84
CA SER A 273 0.87 20.00 9.55
C SER A 273 2.28 20.59 9.62
N ASP A 274 2.73 21.06 10.78
CA ASP A 274 4.07 21.61 11.04
C ASP A 274 5.13 20.55 11.42
N CYS A 275 4.80 19.26 11.30
CA CYS A 275 5.62 18.14 11.75
C CYS A 275 6.96 17.92 11.04
N GLY A 276 7.29 18.71 10.01
CA GLY A 276 8.53 18.58 9.24
C GLY A 276 8.67 17.29 8.41
N LEU A 277 7.60 16.49 8.30
CA LEU A 277 7.58 15.31 7.43
C LEU A 277 7.45 15.75 5.96
N VAL A 278 8.17 15.06 5.08
CA VAL A 278 8.16 15.34 3.64
C VAL A 278 7.52 14.18 2.91
N THR A 279 6.55 14.49 2.06
CA THR A 279 5.91 13.48 1.22
C THR A 279 6.80 13.07 0.06
N HIS A 280 6.70 11.80 -0.31
CA HIS A 280 7.32 11.22 -1.50
C HIS A 280 6.28 11.02 -2.61
N TYR A 281 5.01 11.37 -2.37
CA TYR A 281 3.98 11.31 -3.39
C TYR A 281 4.13 12.52 -4.33
N PRO A 282 4.10 12.31 -5.65
CA PRO A 282 4.16 13.40 -6.61
C PRO A 282 2.88 14.24 -6.54
N ALA A 283 3.02 15.56 -6.67
CA ALA A 283 1.87 16.45 -6.75
C ALA A 283 1.01 16.12 -7.99
N GLY A 284 -0.32 16.13 -7.82
CA GLY A 284 -1.29 16.00 -8.92
C GLY A 284 -1.49 14.59 -9.49
N LYS A 285 -0.62 13.61 -9.23
CA LYS A 285 -0.80 12.22 -9.67
C LYS A 285 -1.39 11.37 -8.55
N THR A 286 -2.60 10.87 -8.75
CA THR A 286 -3.12 9.73 -7.97
C THR A 286 -3.25 8.51 -8.82
N TYR A 287 -3.07 7.37 -8.18
CA TYR A 287 -3.44 6.07 -8.72
C TYR A 287 -4.90 5.80 -8.35
N ASP A 288 -5.63 5.02 -9.15
CA ASP A 288 -6.98 4.55 -8.82
C ASP A 288 -6.91 3.20 -8.12
N SER A 289 -7.96 2.83 -7.38
CA SER A 289 -8.02 1.47 -6.84
C SER A 289 -8.13 0.47 -8.01
N MET A 290 -7.57 -0.74 -7.88
CA MET A 290 -7.65 -1.75 -8.95
C MET A 290 -9.10 -2.04 -9.38
N LEU A 291 -10.05 -1.91 -8.44
CA LEU A 291 -11.47 -2.13 -8.71
C LEU A 291 -12.07 -0.97 -9.53
N GLU A 292 -11.81 0.27 -9.14
CA GLU A 292 -12.20 1.47 -9.88
C GLU A 292 -11.57 1.52 -11.27
N ALA A 293 -10.25 1.31 -11.37
CA ALA A 293 -9.53 1.25 -12.62
C ALA A 293 -10.12 0.19 -13.56
N GLY A 294 -10.33 -1.03 -13.05
CA GLY A 294 -10.94 -2.11 -13.82
C GLY A 294 -12.38 -1.79 -14.24
N PHE A 295 -13.15 -1.06 -13.44
CA PHE A 295 -14.50 -0.63 -13.82
C PHE A 295 -14.47 0.42 -14.93
N VAL A 296 -13.59 1.42 -14.83
CA VAL A 296 -13.39 2.44 -15.87
C VAL A 296 -12.98 1.81 -17.21
N GLU A 297 -12.02 0.87 -17.18
CA GLU A 297 -11.59 0.15 -18.39
C GLU A 297 -12.72 -0.65 -19.04
N ARG A 298 -13.55 -1.34 -18.22
CA ARG A 298 -14.71 -2.07 -18.71
C ARG A 298 -15.80 -1.13 -19.25
N TRP A 299 -16.04 0.00 -18.58
CA TRP A 299 -17.00 1.01 -19.01
C TRP A 299 -16.63 1.57 -20.39
N ALA A 300 -15.35 1.92 -20.58
CA ALA A 300 -14.85 2.44 -21.86
C ALA A 300 -15.03 1.45 -23.03
N LYS A 301 -15.03 0.15 -22.75
CA LYS A 301 -15.27 -0.91 -23.75
C LYS A 301 -16.76 -1.20 -23.99
N THR A 302 -17.65 -0.66 -23.15
CA THR A 302 -19.09 -0.91 -23.23
C THR A 302 -19.74 0.08 -24.19
N LYS A 303 -20.60 -0.43 -25.09
CA LYS A 303 -21.38 0.43 -26.00
C LYS A 303 -22.54 1.06 -25.23
N THR A 304 -22.40 2.31 -24.82
CA THR A 304 -23.41 3.08 -24.09
C THR A 304 -23.25 4.57 -24.37
N GLU A 305 -24.36 5.31 -24.31
CA GLU A 305 -24.35 6.78 -24.39
C GLU A 305 -23.95 7.43 -23.05
N TRP A 306 -24.06 6.68 -21.95
CA TRP A 306 -23.70 7.14 -20.62
C TRP A 306 -22.19 7.32 -20.47
N ARG A 307 -21.77 8.54 -20.14
CA ARG A 307 -20.39 8.91 -19.83
C ARG A 307 -20.11 8.70 -18.36
N LEU A 308 -18.98 8.06 -18.04
CA LEU A 308 -18.51 7.87 -16.68
C LEU A 308 -17.49 8.95 -16.33
N GLU A 309 -17.82 9.80 -15.37
CA GLU A 309 -16.99 10.86 -14.83
C GLU A 309 -16.50 10.49 -13.42
N ARG A 310 -15.25 10.85 -13.11
CA ARG A 310 -14.62 10.59 -11.79
C ARG A 310 -14.83 11.72 -10.80
N GLU A 311 -14.91 12.95 -11.29
CA GLU A 311 -15.12 14.10 -10.42
C GLU A 311 -16.59 14.16 -10.04
N VAL A 312 -16.85 13.97 -8.75
CA VAL A 312 -18.18 14.05 -8.17
C VAL A 312 -18.22 15.12 -7.11
N ASP A 313 -19.27 15.94 -7.15
CA ASP A 313 -19.53 16.91 -6.10
C ASP A 313 -19.83 16.20 -4.78
N LEU A 314 -19.37 16.81 -3.69
CA LEU A 314 -19.70 16.36 -2.34
C LEU A 314 -21.21 16.48 -2.13
N ILE A 315 -21.82 15.43 -1.58
CA ILE A 315 -23.24 15.48 -1.22
C ILE A 315 -23.32 15.90 0.25
N PRO A 316 -23.78 17.14 0.55
CA PRO A 316 -23.96 17.58 1.92
C PRO A 316 -25.12 16.80 2.54
N ILE A 317 -24.89 16.32 3.76
CA ILE A 317 -25.88 15.64 4.59
C ILE A 317 -25.87 16.37 5.94
N PRO A 318 -27.01 16.51 6.65
CA PRO A 318 -26.99 17.13 7.97
C PRO A 318 -25.96 16.49 8.92
N GLY A 319 -24.91 17.24 9.24
CA GLY A 319 -23.80 16.78 10.09
C GLY A 319 -22.80 15.83 9.42
N SER A 320 -22.88 15.55 8.11
CA SER A 320 -21.90 14.70 7.42
C SER A 320 -21.78 14.99 5.93
N VAL A 321 -20.81 14.37 5.25
CA VAL A 321 -20.68 14.44 3.80
C VAL A 321 -20.55 13.04 3.21
N MET A 322 -21.25 12.83 2.09
CA MET A 322 -21.06 11.65 1.26
C MET A 322 -20.25 12.00 0.02
N ILE A 323 -19.30 11.14 -0.33
CA ILE A 323 -18.39 11.30 -1.47
C ILE A 323 -18.64 10.12 -2.39
N PRO A 324 -19.40 10.29 -3.50
CA PRO A 324 -19.58 9.22 -4.47
C PRO A 324 -18.29 8.93 -5.24
N ASP A 325 -18.12 7.70 -5.72
CA ASP A 325 -16.94 7.29 -6.49
C ASP A 325 -16.99 7.75 -7.96
N PHE A 326 -18.18 7.74 -8.57
CA PHE A 326 -18.37 8.15 -9.95
C PHE A 326 -19.67 8.91 -10.17
N ARG A 327 -19.71 9.68 -11.27
CA ARG A 327 -20.91 10.27 -11.83
C ARG A 327 -21.14 9.70 -13.22
N LEU A 328 -22.37 9.30 -13.50
CA LEU A 328 -22.84 8.81 -14.78
C LEU A 328 -23.67 9.91 -15.42
N VAL A 329 -23.29 10.36 -16.62
CA VAL A 329 -23.94 11.47 -17.34
C VAL A 329 -24.46 10.97 -18.67
N HIS A 330 -25.76 11.12 -18.90
CA HIS A 330 -26.39 10.82 -20.18
C HIS A 330 -26.48 12.09 -21.05
N PRO A 331 -26.38 12.01 -22.39
CA PRO A 331 -26.49 13.17 -23.27
C PRO A 331 -27.81 13.95 -23.19
N ASP A 332 -28.88 13.31 -22.72
CA ASP A 332 -30.19 13.96 -22.51
C ASP A 332 -30.29 14.75 -21.19
N GLY A 333 -29.21 14.81 -20.40
CA GLY A 333 -29.13 15.55 -19.15
C GLY A 333 -29.41 14.73 -17.89
N ARG A 334 -29.80 13.44 -18.00
CA ARG A 334 -29.92 12.57 -16.82
C ARG A 334 -28.54 12.32 -16.19
N THR A 335 -28.48 12.35 -14.87
CA THR A 335 -27.25 12.07 -14.11
C THR A 335 -27.52 11.15 -12.95
N PHE A 336 -26.60 10.24 -12.69
CA PHE A 336 -26.62 9.35 -11.52
C PHE A 336 -25.26 9.35 -10.82
N LEU A 337 -25.26 9.14 -9.52
CA LEU A 337 -24.07 9.03 -8.69
C LEU A 337 -23.87 7.57 -8.30
N LEU A 338 -22.68 7.04 -8.50
CA LEU A 338 -22.34 5.66 -8.20
C LEU A 338 -21.36 5.61 -7.02
N GLU A 339 -21.74 4.89 -5.97
CA GLU A 339 -20.89 4.63 -4.81
C GLU A 339 -20.64 3.12 -4.68
N ILE A 340 -19.37 2.75 -4.50
CA ILE A 340 -18.92 1.38 -4.36
C ILE A 340 -18.75 1.06 -2.87
N VAL A 341 -19.34 -0.06 -2.46
CA VAL A 341 -19.29 -0.58 -1.09
C VAL A 341 -18.60 -1.93 -1.12
N GLY A 342 -17.27 -1.90 -0.93
CA GLY A 342 -16.41 -3.09 -0.98
C GLY A 342 -15.97 -3.65 0.38
N TYR A 343 -16.23 -2.97 1.49
CA TYR A 343 -15.69 -3.34 2.82
C TYR A 343 -16.78 -3.65 3.85
N TRP A 344 -16.50 -4.63 4.70
CA TRP A 344 -17.42 -5.12 5.72
C TRP A 344 -17.02 -4.65 7.12
N ARG A 345 -17.82 -3.74 7.69
CA ARG A 345 -17.89 -3.50 9.13
C ARG A 345 -19.31 -3.06 9.48
N PRO A 346 -19.98 -3.67 10.47
CA PRO A 346 -21.36 -3.34 10.82
C PRO A 346 -21.62 -1.84 11.01
N ASP A 347 -20.83 -1.18 11.86
CA ASP A 347 -21.06 0.22 12.19
C ASP A 347 -20.77 1.16 11.02
N TYR A 348 -19.74 0.85 10.21
CA TYR A 348 -19.46 1.59 8.97
C TYR A 348 -20.61 1.45 7.97
N LEU A 349 -21.09 0.22 7.74
CA LEU A 349 -22.21 -0.02 6.82
C LEU A 349 -23.49 0.66 7.32
N LYS A 350 -23.81 0.59 8.63
CA LYS A 350 -24.95 1.32 9.21
C LYS A 350 -24.87 2.81 8.96
N LYS A 351 -23.72 3.44 9.24
CA LYS A 351 -23.49 4.87 9.00
C LYS A 351 -23.64 5.21 7.52
N LYS A 352 -23.03 4.42 6.62
CA LYS A 352 -23.07 4.65 5.18
C LYS A 352 -24.50 4.56 4.61
N PHE A 353 -25.26 3.53 4.97
CA PHE A 353 -26.66 3.42 4.56
C PHE A 353 -27.54 4.50 5.21
N SER A 354 -27.21 4.95 6.41
CA SER A 354 -27.87 6.12 7.02
C SER A 354 -27.62 7.40 6.21
N GLN A 355 -26.39 7.63 5.75
CA GLN A 355 -26.04 8.77 4.90
C GLN A 355 -26.83 8.73 3.59
N VAL A 356 -26.91 7.57 2.94
CA VAL A 356 -27.68 7.41 1.69
C VAL A 356 -29.15 7.74 1.89
N ARG A 357 -29.76 7.30 3.00
CA ARG A 357 -31.16 7.66 3.32
C ARG A 357 -31.32 9.15 3.62
N GLN A 358 -30.41 9.75 4.37
CA GLN A 358 -30.47 11.17 4.72
C GLN A 358 -30.17 12.10 3.55
N ALA A 359 -29.37 11.65 2.58
CA ALA A 359 -29.19 12.36 1.32
C ALA A 359 -30.53 12.55 0.58
N ASN A 360 -31.49 11.63 0.78
CA ASN A 360 -32.83 11.68 0.21
C ASN A 360 -32.85 11.94 -1.30
N ARG A 361 -31.97 11.22 -2.00
CA ARG A 361 -31.77 11.29 -3.45
C ARG A 361 -32.11 9.95 -4.08
N ASP A 362 -32.80 10.00 -5.21
CA ASP A 362 -33.19 8.86 -6.05
C ASP A 362 -32.18 8.58 -7.18
N ASP A 363 -31.24 9.50 -7.40
CA ASP A 363 -30.18 9.40 -8.41
C ASP A 363 -28.88 8.75 -7.88
N ILE A 364 -28.92 8.06 -6.74
CA ILE A 364 -27.78 7.32 -6.18
C ILE A 364 -27.89 5.84 -6.54
N ILE A 365 -26.76 5.25 -6.95
CA ILE A 365 -26.56 3.83 -7.16
C ILE A 365 -25.53 3.32 -6.15
N LEU A 366 -25.88 2.30 -5.39
CA LEU A 366 -24.95 1.58 -4.52
C LEU A 366 -24.53 0.27 -5.17
N ALA A 367 -23.26 0.18 -5.56
CA ALA A 367 -22.64 -1.08 -5.94
C ALA A 367 -22.13 -1.79 -4.68
N ILE A 368 -22.75 -2.89 -4.27
CA ILE A 368 -22.48 -3.59 -3.02
C ILE A 368 -21.82 -4.94 -3.32
N SER A 369 -20.70 -5.22 -2.66
CA SER A 369 -20.10 -6.54 -2.78
C SER A 369 -20.97 -7.62 -2.11
N GLU A 370 -21.25 -8.72 -2.81
CA GLU A 370 -21.96 -9.89 -2.28
C GLU A 370 -21.21 -10.58 -1.13
N ARG A 371 -19.91 -10.30 -0.99
CA ARG A 371 -19.10 -10.79 0.13
C ARG A 371 -19.44 -10.09 1.45
N LEU A 372 -20.22 -9.01 1.41
CA LEU A 372 -20.65 -8.27 2.59
C LEU A 372 -21.86 -8.93 3.25
N ASN A 373 -21.73 -9.26 4.52
CA ASN A 373 -22.87 -9.75 5.31
C ASN A 373 -23.64 -8.56 5.92
N LEU A 374 -24.58 -8.00 5.15
CA LEU A 374 -25.40 -6.84 5.57
C LEU A 374 -26.40 -7.20 6.68
N GLU A 375 -26.93 -8.42 6.68
CA GLU A 375 -27.86 -8.89 7.71
C GLU A 375 -27.19 -8.92 9.08
N LYS A 376 -25.98 -9.50 9.16
CA LYS A 376 -25.17 -9.48 10.39
C LYS A 376 -24.77 -8.07 10.80
N ALA A 377 -24.69 -7.15 9.84
CA ALA A 377 -24.47 -5.73 10.12
C ALA A 377 -25.73 -5.03 10.66
N GLY A 378 -26.90 -5.65 10.66
CA GLY A 378 -28.16 -5.02 11.05
C GLY A 378 -28.55 -3.86 10.14
N VAL A 379 -28.16 -3.93 8.87
CA VAL A 379 -28.48 -2.91 7.87
C VAL A 379 -29.74 -3.34 7.13
N ASP A 380 -30.83 -2.58 7.33
CA ASP A 380 -32.00 -2.70 6.47
C ASP A 380 -31.78 -1.92 5.17
N PHE A 381 -31.77 -2.64 4.06
CA PHE A 381 -31.65 -2.11 2.70
C PHE A 381 -32.97 -2.15 1.92
N SER A 382 -34.05 -2.68 2.50
CA SER A 382 -35.37 -2.75 1.85
C SER A 382 -36.02 -1.36 1.67
N HIS A 383 -35.64 -0.39 2.50
CA HIS A 383 -36.15 0.99 2.48
C HIS A 383 -35.02 1.99 2.18
N THR A 384 -34.31 1.81 1.06
CA THR A 384 -33.25 2.73 0.61
C THR A 384 -33.69 3.43 -0.68
N PRO A 385 -33.58 4.78 -0.78
CA PRO A 385 -33.93 5.51 -2.01
C PRO A 385 -32.94 5.26 -3.16
N ALA A 386 -31.73 4.81 -2.84
CA ALA A 386 -30.71 4.43 -3.81
C ALA A 386 -31.02 3.10 -4.50
N ARG A 387 -30.63 3.02 -5.77
CA ARG A 387 -30.72 1.81 -6.57
C ARG A 387 -29.55 0.88 -6.24
N LEU A 388 -29.80 -0.42 -6.15
CA LEU A 388 -28.79 -1.39 -5.70
C LEU A 388 -28.25 -2.23 -6.86
N VAL A 389 -26.93 -2.37 -6.91
CA VAL A 389 -26.21 -3.25 -7.83
C VAL A 389 -25.33 -4.19 -7.00
N TRP A 390 -25.42 -5.50 -7.22
CA TRP A 390 -24.60 -6.47 -6.51
C TRP A 390 -23.43 -6.95 -7.37
N PHE A 391 -22.28 -7.18 -6.74
CA PHE A 391 -21.11 -7.71 -7.43
C PHE A 391 -20.27 -8.64 -6.55
N LYS A 392 -19.58 -9.63 -7.15
CA LYS A 392 -18.64 -10.49 -6.41
C LYS A 392 -17.25 -9.87 -6.33
N ASP A 393 -16.54 -9.91 -7.46
CA ASP A 393 -15.15 -9.46 -7.57
C ASP A 393 -15.00 -8.19 -8.38
N GLN A 394 -15.90 -7.98 -9.34
CA GLN A 394 -15.83 -6.91 -10.32
C GLN A 394 -17.22 -6.36 -10.59
N ILE A 395 -17.33 -5.04 -10.72
CA ILE A 395 -18.57 -4.38 -11.11
C ILE A 395 -18.75 -4.52 -12.62
N SER A 396 -19.92 -5.01 -13.03
CA SER A 396 -20.32 -5.13 -14.43
C SER A 396 -20.97 -3.83 -14.90
N PRO A 397 -20.46 -3.17 -15.97
CA PRO A 397 -21.15 -2.03 -16.58
C PRO A 397 -22.60 -2.33 -16.94
N LYS A 398 -22.87 -3.55 -17.43
CA LYS A 398 -24.23 -3.99 -17.77
C LYS A 398 -25.18 -3.94 -16.56
N ALA A 399 -24.75 -4.43 -15.40
CA ALA A 399 -25.58 -4.42 -14.20
C ALA A 399 -25.93 -3.00 -13.74
N VAL A 400 -25.01 -2.05 -13.93
CA VAL A 400 -25.28 -0.62 -13.67
C VAL A 400 -26.25 -0.04 -14.70
N LEU A 401 -26.07 -0.34 -15.99
CA LEU A 401 -26.97 0.11 -17.07
C LEU A 401 -28.39 -0.43 -16.92
N ASP A 402 -28.55 -1.69 -16.51
CA ASP A 402 -29.86 -2.31 -16.26
C ASP A 402 -30.62 -1.53 -15.17
N VAL A 403 -29.90 -1.05 -14.16
CA VAL A 403 -30.46 -0.25 -13.07
C VAL A 403 -30.72 1.20 -13.47
N LEU A 404 -30.03 1.76 -14.48
CA LEU A 404 -30.26 3.12 -14.99
C LEU A 404 -31.50 3.24 -15.88
N ASN A 405 -31.86 2.15 -16.56
CA ASN A 405 -32.96 2.12 -17.54
C ASN A 405 -34.32 1.70 -16.95
N ASN A 406 -34.30 1.13 -15.74
CA ASN A 406 -35.50 0.89 -14.92
C ASN A 406 -35.83 2.13 -14.08
#